data_AF-A0A1B6MJU0-F1
#
_entry.id   AF-A0A1B6MJU0-F1
#
_cell.length_a   1.000
_cell.length_b   1.000
_cell.length_c   1.000
_cell.angle_alpha   90.00
_cell.angle_beta   90.00
_cell.angle_gamma   90.00
#
_symmetry.space_group_name_H-M   'P 1'
#
loop_
_entity.id
_entity.type
_entity.pdbx_description
1 polymer ?
#
loop_
_entity_poly.entity_id
_entity_poly.type
_entity_poly.pdbx_seq_one_letter_code
_entity_poly.pdbx_strand_id
1 'polypeptide(L)'
;GIEAFVSSQGALVVGVTTKKEFLAATVPDLNLLDSQWHCFDLCYMAARRPFGHNQLSVFIDGHQKLVAAMKFPALTEPFALCTVGAAAARNYQPNQTRSDKSPSGIMERGIFP
;
A
#
# COMPACT_ATOMS: atom_id res chain seq x y z
N GLY A 1 0.83 3.77 7.72
CA GLY A 1 0.84 3.43 6.30
C GLY A 1 1.42 2.04 6.13
N ILE A 2 1.07 1.37 5.04
CA ILE A 2 1.69 0.12 4.61
C ILE A 2 2.39 0.44 3.30
N GLU A 3 3.65 0.05 3.17
CA GLU A 3 4.50 0.36 2.03
C GLU A 3 5.23 -0.90 1.57
N ALA A 4 5.53 -1.00 0.28
CA ALA A 4 6.29 -2.09 -0.27
C ALA A 4 7.41 -1.55 -1.17
N PHE A 5 8.57 -2.19 -1.07
CA PHE A 5 9.80 -1.81 -1.77
C PHE A 5 10.40 -3.02 -2.43
N VAL A 6 10.88 -2.85 -3.67
CA VAL A 6 11.66 -3.87 -4.37
C VAL A 6 13.12 -3.44 -4.32
N SER A 7 13.96 -4.28 -3.72
CA SER A 7 15.41 -4.09 -3.68
C SER A 7 16.05 -4.28 -5.06
N SER A 8 17.29 -3.83 -5.24
CA SER A 8 18.04 -4.09 -6.48
C SER A 8 18.35 -5.57 -6.72
N GLN A 9 18.25 -6.41 -5.68
CA GLN A 9 18.39 -7.87 -5.79
C GLN A 9 17.05 -8.58 -6.04
N GLY A 10 15.96 -7.85 -6.27
CA GLY A 10 14.64 -8.43 -6.53
C GLY A 10 13.88 -8.90 -5.29
N ALA A 11 14.42 -8.73 -4.08
CA ALA A 11 13.69 -9.00 -2.85
C ALA A 11 12.58 -7.97 -2.62
N LEU A 12 11.41 -8.43 -2.18
CA LEU A 12 10.29 -7.59 -1.75
C LEU A 12 10.37 -7.36 -0.25
N VAL A 13 10.36 -6.09 0.16
CA VAL A 13 10.33 -5.67 1.56
C VAL A 13 9.03 -4.93 1.82
N VAL A 14 8.30 -5.33 2.85
CA VAL A 14 7.03 -4.70 3.24
C VAL A 14 7.23 -4.00 4.59
N GLY A 15 6.86 -2.73 4.63
CA GLY A 15 6.96 -1.86 5.79
C GLY A 15 5.59 -1.44 6.32
N VAL A 16 5.49 -1.30 7.63
CA VAL A 16 4.35 -0.70 8.31
C VAL A 16 4.82 0.44 9.18
N THR A 17 4.29 1.63 8.88
CA THR A 17 4.61 2.87 9.58
C THR A 17 3.44 3.26 10.47
N THR A 18 3.71 3.40 11.76
CA THR A 18 2.77 3.99 12.73
C THR A 18 3.29 5.33 13.21
N LYS A 19 2.56 6.00 14.11
CA LYS A 19 3.05 7.23 14.77
C LYS A 19 4.27 6.99 15.66
N LYS A 20 4.47 5.76 16.15
CA LYS A 20 5.47 5.43 17.18
C LYS A 20 6.66 4.62 16.66
N GLU A 21 6.44 3.83 15.62
CA GLU A 21 7.42 2.86 15.14
C GLU A 21 7.26 2.58 13.64
N PHE A 22 8.35 2.13 13.03
CA PHE A 22 8.41 1.59 11.69
C PHE A 22 8.87 0.14 11.78
N LEU A 23 8.06 -0.79 11.27
CA LEU A 23 8.35 -2.22 11.24
C LEU A 23 8.49 -2.65 9.78
N ALA A 24 9.49 -3.47 9.46
CA ALA A 24 9.68 -3.98 8.10
C ALA A 24 10.05 -5.46 8.11
N ALA A 25 9.62 -6.17 7.07
CA ALA A 25 9.94 -7.58 6.86
C ALA A 25 10.20 -7.85 5.38
N THR A 26 11.23 -8.65 5.11
CA THR A 26 11.54 -9.15 3.77
C THR A 26 10.71 -10.41 3.50
N VAL A 27 10.07 -10.47 2.34
CA VAL A 27 9.36 -11.67 1.91
C VAL A 27 10.39 -12.76 1.55
N PRO A 28 10.31 -13.96 2.16
CA PRO A 28 11.27 -15.02 1.90
C PRO A 28 11.11 -15.61 0.50
N ASP A 29 12.19 -16.17 -0.04
CA ASP A 29 12.21 -17.00 -1.26
C ASP A 29 11.55 -16.37 -2.49
N LEU A 30 11.69 -15.05 -2.62
CA LEU A 30 11.20 -14.27 -3.76
C LEU A 30 12.36 -13.63 -4.50
N ASN A 31 12.39 -13.82 -5.82
CA ASN A 31 13.26 -13.07 -6.71
C ASN A 31 12.45 -12.51 -7.88
N LEU A 32 12.28 -11.18 -7.89
CA LEU A 32 11.56 -10.45 -8.93
C LEU A 32 12.42 -10.11 -10.17
N LEU A 33 13.63 -10.67 -10.28
CA LEU A 33 14.55 -10.45 -11.41
C LEU A 33 14.41 -11.51 -12.53
N ASP A 34 13.27 -12.18 -12.62
CA ASP A 34 12.99 -13.22 -13.62
C ASP A 34 12.44 -12.65 -14.95
N SER A 35 12.31 -11.33 -15.05
CA SER A 35 11.73 -10.60 -16.19
C SER A 35 10.25 -10.89 -16.46
N GLN A 36 9.52 -11.41 -15.47
CA GLN A 36 8.09 -11.68 -15.57
C GLN A 36 7.25 -10.60 -14.87
N TRP A 37 5.98 -10.50 -15.25
CA TRP A 37 5.01 -9.70 -14.52
C TRP A 37 4.56 -10.48 -13.28
N HIS A 38 4.62 -9.83 -12.14
CA HIS A 38 4.08 -10.34 -10.88
C HIS A 38 2.97 -9.43 -10.37
N CYS A 39 2.00 -10.01 -9.67
CA CYS A 39 1.04 -9.24 -8.87
C CYS A 39 1.34 -9.40 -7.37
N PHE A 40 1.12 -8.32 -6.62
CA PHE A 40 1.29 -8.31 -5.16
C PHE A 40 0.02 -7.86 -4.47
N ASP A 41 -0.43 -8.62 -3.48
CA ASP A 41 -1.54 -8.23 -2.62
C ASP A 41 -1.05 -8.06 -1.18
N LEU A 42 -1.31 -6.89 -0.60
CA LEU A 42 -1.00 -6.56 0.79
C LEU A 42 -2.32 -6.49 1.57
N CYS A 43 -2.60 -7.54 2.34
CA CYS A 43 -3.86 -7.67 3.08
C CYS A 43 -3.65 -7.36 4.56
N TYR A 44 -4.17 -6.22 5.00
CA TYR A 44 -4.25 -5.88 6.42
C TYR A 44 -5.55 -6.40 7.04
N MET A 45 -5.44 -7.07 8.18
CA MET A 45 -6.58 -7.49 8.98
C MET A 45 -6.41 -7.02 10.43
N ALA A 46 -7.34 -6.21 10.90
CA ALA A 46 -7.41 -5.82 12.30
C ALA A 46 -7.86 -7.00 13.18
N ALA A 47 -7.33 -7.06 14.41
CA ALA A 47 -7.73 -8.04 15.40
C ALA A 47 -9.24 -7.94 15.71
N ARG A 48 -9.94 -9.07 15.69
CA ARG A 48 -11.39 -9.13 15.99
C ARG A 48 -11.70 -9.44 17.46
N ARG A 49 -10.71 -9.86 18.24
CA ARG A 49 -10.86 -10.24 19.65
C ARG A 49 -10.04 -9.31 20.54
N PRO A 50 -10.48 -9.07 21.78
CA PRO A 50 -9.62 -8.46 22.80
C PRO A 50 -8.30 -9.25 22.89
N PHE A 51 -7.17 -8.54 22.91
CA PHE A 51 -5.81 -9.09 22.93
C PHE A 51 -5.37 -9.87 21.67
N GLY A 52 -6.17 -9.84 20.60
CA GLY A 52 -5.74 -10.37 19.31
C GLY A 52 -4.65 -9.50 18.67
N HIS A 53 -3.83 -10.12 17.83
CA HIS A 53 -2.83 -9.39 17.04
C HIS A 53 -3.44 -8.95 15.71
N ASN A 54 -3.06 -7.75 15.26
CA ASN A 54 -3.30 -7.36 13.88
C ASN A 54 -2.43 -8.24 12.98
N GLN A 55 -2.86 -8.43 11.73
CA GLN A 55 -2.15 -9.26 10.78
C GLN A 55 -1.93 -8.52 9.47
N LEU A 56 -0.74 -8.67 8.92
CA LEU A 56 -0.44 -8.32 7.53
C LEU A 56 -0.07 -9.60 6.80
N SER A 57 -0.77 -9.87 5.71
CA SER A 57 -0.49 -11.00 4.82
C SER A 57 -0.08 -10.47 3.46
N VAL A 58 0.97 -11.06 2.88
CA VAL A 58 1.50 -10.70 1.57
C VAL A 58 1.30 -11.89 0.64
N PHE A 59 0.65 -11.62 -0.48
CA PHE A 59 0.47 -12.60 -1.56
C PHE A 59 1.23 -12.15 -2.79
N ILE A 60 1.80 -13.13 -3.49
CA ILE A 60 2.51 -12.93 -4.75
C ILE A 60 1.95 -13.96 -5.72
N ASP A 61 1.42 -13.49 -6.84
CA ASP A 61 0.78 -14.32 -7.86
C ASP A 61 -0.33 -15.21 -7.26
N GLY A 62 -1.07 -14.67 -6.29
CA GLY A 62 -2.14 -15.37 -5.57
C GLY A 62 -1.68 -16.31 -4.45
N HIS A 63 -0.37 -16.49 -4.25
CA HIS A 63 0.16 -17.36 -3.19
C HIS A 63 0.62 -16.55 -1.98
N GLN A 64 0.19 -16.94 -0.77
CA GLN A 64 0.63 -16.30 0.46
C GLN A 64 2.12 -16.59 0.72
N LYS A 65 2.94 -15.54 0.77
CA LYS A 65 4.40 -15.65 0.97
C LYS A 65 4.87 -15.16 2.33
N LEU A 66 4.15 -14.21 2.92
CA LEU A 66 4.47 -13.68 4.25
C LEU A 66 3.21 -13.48 5.06
N VAL A 67 3.28 -13.82 6.35
CA VAL A 67 2.27 -13.45 7.35
C VAL A 67 3.00 -12.92 8.57
N ALA A 68 2.67 -11.69 8.97
CA ALA A 68 3.24 -11.05 10.14
C ALA A 68 2.13 -10.70 11.13
N ALA A 69 2.27 -11.19 12.37
CA ALA A 69 1.47 -10.73 13.50
C ALA A 69 2.08 -9.43 14.05
N MET A 70 1.26 -8.40 14.17
CA MET A 70 1.70 -7.06 14.52
C MET A 70 1.10 -6.63 15.86
N LYS A 71 1.94 -6.03 16.70
CA LYS A 71 1.60 -5.64 18.08
C LYS A 71 1.20 -4.17 18.24
N PHE A 72 1.12 -3.41 17.16
CA PHE A 72 0.64 -2.03 17.20
C PHE A 72 -0.90 -1.98 17.21
N PRO A 73 -1.53 -0.89 17.71
CA PRO A 73 -2.99 -0.71 17.70
C PRO A 73 -3.60 -0.81 16.30
N ALA A 74 -4.87 -1.21 16.16
CA ALA A 74 -5.51 -1.30 14.85
C ALA A 74 -5.40 0.01 14.05
N LEU A 75 -5.16 -0.09 12.74
CA LEU A 75 -5.25 1.04 11.83
C LEU A 75 -6.73 1.39 11.70
N THR A 76 -7.18 2.42 12.42
CA THR A 76 -8.59 2.83 12.47
C THR A 76 -8.94 3.85 11.40
N GLU A 77 -7.93 4.53 10.84
CA GLU A 77 -8.15 5.50 9.78
C GLU A 77 -8.35 4.79 8.43
N PRO A 78 -9.35 5.20 7.63
CA PRO A 78 -9.53 4.66 6.28
C PRO A 78 -8.29 4.86 5.42
N PHE A 79 -8.00 3.92 4.52
CA PHE A 79 -6.97 4.10 3.51
C PHE A 79 -7.40 5.20 2.55
N ALA A 80 -6.75 6.37 2.65
CA ALA A 80 -7.09 7.55 1.87
C ALA A 80 -6.22 7.71 0.60
N LEU A 81 -5.05 7.07 0.57
CA LEU A 81 -4.08 7.23 -0.51
C LEU A 81 -3.36 5.92 -0.81
N CYS A 82 -3.20 5.62 -2.09
CA CYS A 82 -2.37 4.54 -2.62
C CYS A 82 -1.52 5.12 -3.75
N THR A 83 -0.21 5.02 -3.63
CA THR A 83 0.75 5.58 -4.60
C THR A 83 1.84 4.57 -4.92
N VAL A 84 2.37 4.66 -6.14
CA VAL A 84 3.52 3.89 -6.59
C VAL A 84 4.62 4.87 -6.99
N GLY A 85 5.85 4.65 -6.51
CA GLY A 85 7.00 5.50 -6.85
C GLY A 85 6.99 6.89 -6.22
N ALA A 86 6.04 7.20 -5.35
CA ALA A 86 5.98 8.47 -4.62
C ALA A 86 5.55 8.22 -3.17
N ALA A 87 6.23 8.89 -2.23
CA ALA A 87 5.82 8.91 -0.83
C ALA A 87 4.47 9.63 -0.71
N ALA A 88 3.60 9.11 0.17
CA ALA A 88 2.36 9.78 0.50
C ALA A 88 2.65 11.22 0.98
N ALA A 89 2.14 12.22 0.25
CA ALA A 89 2.32 13.61 0.66
C ALA A 89 1.69 13.82 2.04
N ARG A 90 2.48 14.27 3.02
CA ARG A 90 2.03 14.45 4.43
C ARG A 90 0.85 15.41 4.59
N ASN A 91 0.51 16.17 3.54
CA ASN A 91 -0.56 17.17 3.52
C ASN A 91 -1.82 16.71 2.79
N TYR A 92 -2.04 15.41 2.57
CA TYR A 92 -3.30 14.95 1.97
C TYR A 92 -4.48 15.34 2.86
N GLN A 93 -5.25 16.34 2.41
CA GLN A 93 -6.51 16.77 3.03
C GLN A 93 -7.66 16.20 2.20
N PRO A 94 -8.47 15.25 2.72
CA PRO A 94 -9.57 14.63 1.98
C PRO A 94 -10.67 15.62 1.55
N ASN A 95 -10.69 16.85 2.10
CA ASN A 95 -11.74 17.85 1.90
C ASN A 95 -11.39 19.03 0.98
N GLN A 96 -10.30 18.98 0.20
CA GLN A 96 -10.20 19.89 -0.93
C GLN A 96 -10.96 19.28 -2.11
N THR A 97 -12.28 19.44 -2.13
CA THR A 97 -13.00 19.53 -3.40
C THR A 97 -12.24 20.59 -4.20
N ARG A 98 -11.55 20.20 -5.27
CA ARG A 98 -11.13 21.15 -6.29
C ARG A 98 -12.41 21.83 -6.73
N SER A 99 -12.67 23.04 -6.23
CA SER A 99 -13.57 23.96 -6.88
C SER A 99 -12.83 24.40 -8.14
N ASP A 100 -12.76 23.51 -9.13
CA ASP A 100 -12.39 23.86 -10.48
C ASP A 100 -13.54 24.74 -10.98
N LYS A 101 -13.47 26.04 -10.67
CA LYS A 101 -14.12 27.06 -11.48
C LYS A 101 -13.35 27.08 -12.80
N SER A 102 -13.58 26.07 -13.64
CA SER A 102 -13.21 26.15 -15.05
C SER A 102 -14.04 27.27 -15.66
N PRO A 103 -13.43 28.28 -16.32
CA PRO A 103 -14.19 29.18 -17.16
C PRO A 103 -14.85 28.32 -18.25
N SER A 104 -16.16 28.49 -18.41
CA SER A 104 -16.95 27.89 -19.48
C SER A 104 -16.26 28.08 -20.83
N GLY A 105 -15.84 26.99 -21.48
CA GLY A 105 -15.40 27.04 -22.87
C GLY A 105 -14.59 25.83 -23.31
N ILE A 106 -15.12 25.15 -24.32
CA ILE A 106 -14.45 24.18 -25.22
C ILE A 106 -14.49 22.72 -24.74
N MET A 107 -15.46 21.98 -25.29
CA MET A 107 -15.50 20.51 -25.26
C MET A 107 -14.36 19.97 -26.13
N GLU A 108 -13.40 19.26 -25.54
CA GLU A 108 -12.45 18.46 -26.31
C GLU A 108 -13.02 17.05 -26.51
N ARG A 109 -13.37 16.71 -27.76
CA ARG A 109 -13.60 15.34 -28.20
C ARG A 109 -12.24 14.68 -28.46
N GLY A 110 -11.97 13.55 -27.81
CA GLY A 110 -10.85 12.65 -28.13
C GLY A 110 -10.97 11.39 -27.28
N ILE A 111 -11.56 10.31 -27.79
CA ILE A 111 -10.89 9.18 -28.45
C ILE A 111 -9.86 8.52 -27.52
N PHE A 112 -10.30 7.48 -26.81
CA PHE A 112 -9.42 6.43 -26.30
C PHE A 112 -9.21 5.39 -27.41
N PRO A 113 -8.01 4.77 -27.50
CA PRO A 113 -7.80 3.57 -28.29
C PRO A 113 -8.54 2.35 -27.72
#